data_AF-A0A820DBB7-F1
#
_entry.id   AF-A0A820DBB7-F1
#
_cell.length_a   1.000
_cell.length_b   1.000
_cell.length_c   1.000
_cell.angle_alpha   90.00
_cell.angle_beta   90.00
_cell.angle_gamma   90.00
#
_symmetry.space_group_name_H-M   'P 1'
#
loop_
_entity.id
_entity.type
_entity.pdbx_description
1 polymer ?
#
loop_
_entity_poly.entity_id
_entity_poly.type
_entity_poly.pdbx_seq_one_letter_code
_entity_poly.pdbx_strand_id
1 'polypeptide(L)'
;TSMKDEAFLSQQFRGKCSIEVNEHCVGKKTKAGVIQCLADLMLRDVLKKQNTIKESCRDELRFELLQRSESIDFDPSLAKACLNDIRRFCADRTPGNAQILDCLKENHNKVSAPCFARLRKREKLDVILPENDYSLMSKCAAVIQKYCSNENKQNVISCLRHNINQDVMPNVCRRILYHRLMVLNSDARFNKGLIENCQHDINKLCQSEIVDQHSDDKDSDEDDGDNDDKDTDKNDDPNTNTDDDGDVKDREMGGRIIQCLRSKYADTPDTLESACVSELIDVIQTSKLDVKLDIRLYKSCRKSLTNACTGMDQEDCLKLLYQNGKLEDGDCKEQVKRIIREGQADIHVDRALSFACQADVLKYCNDIPIGSGKQLQCLLSMGKSVTSQCQTVLEKRRELWQSVSF
;
A
#
# COMPACT_ATOMS: atom_id res chain seq x y z
N THR A 1 -26.73 4.35 31.35
CA THR A 1 -26.27 3.15 32.10
C THR A 1 -24.87 2.81 31.60
N SER A 2 -23.89 3.64 31.95
CA SER A 2 -22.98 3.56 33.11
C SER A 2 -21.80 2.62 32.86
N MET A 3 -20.71 3.26 32.42
CA MET A 3 -19.25 3.04 32.57
C MET A 3 -18.77 2.06 33.67
N LYS A 4 -19.38 0.90 33.86
CA LYS A 4 -19.07 0.00 34.99
C LYS A 4 -17.98 -1.03 34.71
N ASP A 5 -17.55 -1.21 33.46
CA ASP A 5 -16.51 -2.17 33.07
C ASP A 5 -15.15 -1.50 32.77
N GLU A 6 -14.85 -0.40 33.47
CA GLU A 6 -13.64 0.43 33.31
C GLU A 6 -12.37 -0.11 34.00
N ALA A 7 -12.33 -1.37 34.44
CA ALA A 7 -11.16 -1.91 35.13
C ALA A 7 -9.91 -2.05 34.22
N PHE A 8 -10.09 -1.98 32.89
CA PHE A 8 -9.04 -2.31 31.92
C PHE A 8 -8.38 -1.11 31.23
N LEU A 9 -9.02 0.08 31.24
CA LEU A 9 -8.48 1.29 30.60
C LEU A 9 -7.64 2.11 31.58
N SER A 10 -6.50 2.65 31.11
CA SER A 10 -5.68 3.53 31.93
C SER A 10 -6.50 4.74 32.40
N GLN A 11 -6.21 5.24 33.60
CA GLN A 11 -6.92 6.40 34.14
C GLN A 11 -6.79 7.63 33.22
N GLN A 12 -5.63 7.77 32.56
CA GLN A 12 -5.36 8.85 31.61
C GLN A 12 -6.22 8.73 30.35
N PHE A 13 -6.31 7.53 29.77
CA PHE A 13 -7.14 7.28 28.59
C PHE A 13 -8.61 7.58 28.87
N ARG A 14 -9.12 7.10 30.02
CA ARG A 14 -10.51 7.37 30.44
C ARG A 14 -10.79 8.86 30.60
N GLY A 15 -9.90 9.58 31.28
CA GLY A 15 -10.07 11.01 31.51
C GLY A 15 -10.12 11.81 30.20
N LYS A 16 -9.29 11.44 29.21
CA LYS A 16 -9.14 12.22 27.97
C LYS A 16 -10.07 11.81 26.82
N CYS A 17 -10.57 10.57 26.81
CA CYS A 17 -11.42 10.02 25.74
C CYS A 17 -12.88 9.76 26.14
N SER A 18 -13.29 10.05 27.38
CA SER A 18 -14.64 9.71 27.87
C SER A 18 -15.77 10.27 27.00
N ILE A 19 -15.62 11.48 26.47
CA ILE A 19 -16.65 12.12 25.64
C ILE A 19 -16.83 11.35 24.34
N GLU A 20 -15.74 11.12 23.60
CA GLU A 20 -15.76 10.42 22.33
C GLU A 20 -16.25 8.98 22.47
N VAL A 21 -15.88 8.30 23.57
CA VAL A 21 -16.36 6.94 23.85
C VAL A 21 -17.87 6.92 24.07
N ASN A 22 -18.40 7.86 24.87
CA ASN A 22 -19.82 7.92 25.20
C ASN A 22 -20.68 8.40 24.03
N GLU A 23 -20.14 9.23 23.14
CA GLU A 23 -20.89 9.76 21.99
C GLU A 23 -20.83 8.84 20.76
N HIS A 24 -19.69 8.17 20.52
CA HIS A 24 -19.45 7.48 19.24
C HIS A 24 -19.15 5.98 19.36
N CYS A 25 -18.77 5.49 20.55
CA CYS A 25 -18.43 4.08 20.77
C CYS A 25 -19.39 3.38 21.75
N VAL A 26 -20.66 3.81 21.73
CA VAL A 26 -21.73 3.24 22.55
C VAL A 26 -21.86 1.73 22.30
N GLY A 27 -21.96 0.95 23.37
CA GLY A 27 -22.13 -0.50 23.31
C GLY A 27 -20.83 -1.31 23.23
N LYS A 28 -19.65 -0.67 23.11
CA LYS A 28 -18.38 -1.39 23.22
C LYS A 28 -18.07 -1.72 24.68
N LYS A 29 -18.00 -3.02 24.98
CA LYS A 29 -17.85 -3.55 26.36
C LYS A 29 -16.40 -3.79 26.78
N THR A 30 -15.46 -3.88 25.83
CA THR A 30 -14.06 -4.24 26.09
C THR A 30 -13.10 -3.11 25.76
N LYS A 31 -11.95 -3.04 26.45
CA LYS A 31 -10.85 -2.11 26.11
C LYS A 31 -10.47 -2.21 24.63
N ALA A 32 -10.28 -3.43 24.13
CA ALA A 32 -9.94 -3.67 22.73
C ALA A 32 -11.03 -3.15 21.77
N GLY A 33 -12.32 -3.35 22.12
CA GLY A 33 -13.45 -2.85 21.33
C GLY A 33 -13.53 -1.33 21.31
N VAL A 34 -13.28 -0.66 22.44
CA VAL A 34 -13.25 0.81 22.53
C VAL A 34 -12.09 1.38 21.71
N ILE A 35 -10.87 0.85 21.87
CA ILE A 35 -9.70 1.31 21.10
C ILE A 35 -9.92 1.09 19.61
N GLN A 36 -10.50 -0.04 19.20
CA GLN A 36 -10.78 -0.30 17.79
C GLN A 36 -11.80 0.71 17.23
N CYS A 37 -12.89 0.98 17.96
CA CYS A 37 -13.88 1.97 17.54
C CYS A 37 -13.27 3.36 17.38
N LEU A 38 -12.50 3.82 18.36
CA LEU A 38 -11.82 5.12 18.29
C LEU A 38 -10.77 5.15 17.18
N ALA A 39 -10.06 4.05 16.91
CA ALA A 39 -9.14 3.96 15.79
C ALA A 39 -9.85 4.08 14.43
N ASP A 40 -11.01 3.45 14.28
CA ASP A 40 -11.83 3.54 13.06
C ASP A 40 -12.38 4.97 12.85
N LEU A 41 -12.74 5.66 13.94
CA LEU A 41 -13.11 7.07 13.92
C LEU A 41 -11.92 7.98 13.57
N MET A 42 -10.75 7.74 14.16
CA MET A 42 -9.53 8.50 13.86
C MET A 42 -9.11 8.33 12.40
N LEU A 43 -9.24 7.11 11.88
CA LEU A 43 -8.99 6.80 10.47
C LEU A 43 -9.97 7.55 9.55
N ARG A 44 -11.26 7.57 9.91
CA ARG A 44 -12.29 8.34 9.18
C ARG A 44 -11.98 9.83 9.21
N ASP A 45 -11.59 10.37 10.35
CA ASP A 45 -11.23 11.78 10.51
C ASP A 45 -10.09 12.17 9.57
N VAL A 46 -9.05 11.34 9.46
CA VAL A 46 -7.95 11.59 8.53
C VAL A 46 -8.38 11.49 7.06
N LEU A 47 -9.16 10.47 6.71
CA LEU A 47 -9.61 10.24 5.33
C LEU A 47 -10.66 11.25 4.84
N LYS A 48 -11.54 11.72 5.74
CA LYS A 48 -12.64 12.64 5.41
C LYS A 48 -12.36 14.09 5.82
N LYS A 49 -11.16 14.38 6.32
CA LYS A 49 -10.77 15.70 6.87
C LYS A 49 -11.78 16.19 7.93
N GLN A 50 -12.21 15.27 8.79
CA GLN A 50 -13.12 15.52 9.92
C GLN A 50 -12.33 15.59 11.23
N ASN A 51 -12.94 16.17 12.26
CA ASN A 51 -12.36 16.32 13.59
C ASN A 51 -13.34 15.82 14.66
N THR A 52 -13.83 14.59 14.51
CA THR A 52 -14.74 13.97 15.48
C THR A 52 -14.06 13.68 16.81
N ILE A 53 -12.79 13.27 16.81
CA ILE A 53 -12.01 13.03 18.04
C ILE A 53 -11.17 14.28 18.40
N LYS A 54 -11.26 14.73 19.66
CA LYS A 54 -10.42 15.82 20.18
C LYS A 54 -8.94 15.41 20.25
N GLU A 55 -8.05 16.38 20.05
CA GLU A 55 -6.59 16.10 20.05
C GLU A 55 -6.11 15.44 21.35
N SER A 56 -6.66 15.82 22.51
CA SER A 56 -6.34 15.19 23.79
C SER A 56 -6.66 13.69 23.82
N CYS A 57 -7.76 13.27 23.20
CA CYS A 57 -8.08 11.85 23.07
C CYS A 57 -7.22 11.18 22.00
N ARG A 58 -6.95 11.87 20.88
CA ARG A 58 -6.06 11.34 19.83
C ARG A 58 -4.68 11.00 20.37
N ASP A 59 -4.10 11.82 21.23
CA ASP A 59 -2.77 11.55 21.80
C ASP A 59 -2.75 10.27 22.65
N GLU A 60 -3.76 10.05 23.50
CA GLU A 60 -3.88 8.81 24.27
C GLU A 60 -4.16 7.61 23.38
N LEU A 61 -5.01 7.78 22.37
CA LEU A 61 -5.29 6.74 21.40
C LEU A 61 -4.05 6.36 20.60
N ARG A 62 -3.22 7.34 20.22
CA ARG A 62 -1.96 7.07 19.52
C ARG A 62 -1.01 6.25 20.38
N PHE A 63 -0.94 6.52 21.68
CA PHE A 63 -0.14 5.73 22.61
C PHE A 63 -0.63 4.27 22.67
N GLU A 64 -1.93 4.05 22.87
CA GLU A 64 -2.52 2.69 22.91
C GLU A 64 -2.34 1.95 21.58
N LEU A 65 -2.45 2.64 20.43
CA LEU A 65 -2.23 2.05 19.11
C LEU A 65 -0.77 1.71 18.86
N LEU A 66 0.17 2.52 19.36
CA LEU A 66 1.60 2.24 19.26
C LEU A 66 1.98 0.99 20.08
N GLN A 67 1.39 0.81 21.27
CA GLN A 67 1.58 -0.43 22.03
C GLN A 67 1.03 -1.64 21.26
N ARG A 68 -0.17 -1.53 20.69
CA ARG A 68 -0.77 -2.58 19.83
C ARG A 68 0.09 -2.91 18.59
N SER A 69 0.81 -1.94 18.04
CA SER A 69 1.69 -2.17 16.89
C SER A 69 3.08 -2.67 17.29
N GLU A 70 3.47 -2.56 18.56
CA GLU A 70 4.71 -3.12 19.10
C GLU A 70 4.58 -4.62 19.43
N SER A 71 3.48 -5.06 20.04
CA SER A 71 3.31 -6.48 20.37
C SER A 71 1.89 -6.96 20.10
N ILE A 72 1.80 -8.18 19.56
CA ILE A 72 0.53 -8.88 19.36
C ILE A 72 -0.19 -9.16 20.69
N ASP A 73 0.54 -9.25 21.80
CA ASP A 73 -0.03 -9.46 23.14
C ASP A 73 -0.96 -8.32 23.58
N PHE A 74 -0.75 -7.12 23.04
CA PHE A 74 -1.60 -5.96 23.30
C PHE A 74 -2.82 -5.91 22.36
N ASP A 75 -2.93 -6.83 21.40
CA ASP A 75 -4.05 -6.97 20.48
C ASP A 75 -4.68 -8.37 20.58
N PRO A 76 -5.47 -8.65 21.63
CA PRO A 76 -6.05 -9.97 21.85
C PRO A 76 -6.96 -10.42 20.70
N SER A 77 -7.56 -9.46 19.99
CA SER A 77 -8.44 -9.77 18.86
C SER A 77 -7.64 -10.26 17.64
N LEU A 78 -6.50 -9.64 17.35
CA LEU A 78 -5.59 -10.11 16.31
C LEU A 78 -4.88 -11.41 16.73
N ALA A 79 -4.45 -11.50 17.99
CA ALA A 79 -3.81 -12.71 18.54
C ALA A 79 -4.71 -13.94 18.41
N LYS A 80 -6.00 -13.82 18.79
CA LYS A 80 -7.00 -14.89 18.64
C LYS A 80 -7.18 -15.29 17.17
N ALA A 81 -7.33 -14.31 16.27
CA ALA A 81 -7.55 -14.58 14.85
C ALA A 81 -6.34 -15.23 14.15
N CYS A 82 -5.12 -14.93 14.59
CA CYS A 82 -3.87 -15.40 14.00
C CYS A 82 -3.20 -16.54 14.77
N LEU A 83 -3.83 -17.12 15.81
CA LEU A 83 -3.19 -18.08 16.71
C LEU A 83 -2.51 -19.24 15.98
N ASN A 84 -3.22 -19.87 15.04
CA ASN A 84 -2.70 -20.99 14.26
C ASN A 84 -1.63 -20.56 13.26
N ASP A 85 -1.79 -19.37 12.67
CA ASP A 85 -0.83 -18.80 11.72
C ASP A 85 0.51 -18.46 12.40
N ILE A 86 0.45 -17.93 13.63
CA ILE A 86 1.64 -17.65 14.45
C ILE A 86 2.39 -18.96 14.74
N ARG A 87 1.68 -20.01 15.15
CA ARG A 87 2.28 -21.32 15.42
C ARG A 87 2.90 -21.94 14.17
N ARG A 88 2.27 -21.75 13.00
CA ARG A 88 2.71 -22.34 11.74
C ARG A 88 3.88 -21.60 11.10
N PHE A 89 3.85 -20.26 11.10
CA PHE A 89 4.77 -19.45 10.31
C PHE A 89 5.76 -18.63 11.15
N CYS A 90 5.48 -18.38 12.43
CA CYS A 90 6.21 -17.42 13.26
C CYS A 90 6.66 -18.02 14.61
N ALA A 91 6.78 -19.35 14.71
CA ALA A 91 7.14 -20.03 15.96
C ALA A 91 8.55 -19.67 16.47
N ASP A 92 9.43 -19.18 15.60
CA ASP A 92 10.79 -18.73 15.92
C ASP A 92 10.85 -17.28 16.42
N ARG A 93 9.70 -16.59 16.51
CA ARG A 93 9.62 -15.18 16.89
C ARG A 93 9.04 -15.00 18.28
N THR A 94 9.54 -14.00 18.99
CA THR A 94 9.02 -13.62 20.31
C THR A 94 8.05 -12.44 20.19
N PRO A 95 7.02 -12.34 21.05
CA PRO A 95 6.24 -11.11 21.16
C PRO A 95 7.10 -9.88 21.51
N GLY A 96 6.68 -8.70 21.05
CA GLY A 96 7.41 -7.43 21.22
C GLY A 96 8.31 -7.05 20.04
N ASN A 97 8.75 -5.78 20.01
CA ASN A 97 9.53 -5.18 18.92
C ASN A 97 8.94 -5.43 17.50
N ALA A 98 7.62 -5.56 17.41
CA ALA A 98 6.83 -5.94 16.25
C ALA A 98 7.16 -7.28 15.58
N GLN A 99 7.96 -8.18 16.19
CA GLN A 99 8.50 -9.35 15.49
C GLN A 99 7.42 -10.31 14.96
N ILE A 100 6.42 -10.66 15.77
CA ILE A 100 5.31 -11.54 15.33
C ILE A 100 4.46 -10.82 14.27
N LEU A 101 4.19 -9.53 14.46
CA LEU A 101 3.37 -8.75 13.52
C LEU A 101 4.06 -8.62 12.16
N ASP A 102 5.36 -8.36 12.13
CA ASP A 102 6.15 -8.28 10.91
C ASP A 102 6.22 -9.66 10.22
N CYS A 103 6.37 -10.75 10.98
CA CYS A 103 6.33 -12.11 10.41
C CYS A 103 4.97 -12.44 9.78
N LEU A 104 3.85 -12.07 10.41
CA LEU A 104 2.52 -12.26 9.85
C LEU A 104 2.33 -11.46 8.55
N LYS A 105 2.83 -10.21 8.51
CA LYS A 105 2.82 -9.34 7.31
C LYS A 105 3.65 -9.94 6.16
N GLU A 106 4.85 -10.45 6.46
CA GLU A 106 5.71 -11.16 5.50
C GLU A 106 5.04 -12.42 4.93
N ASN A 107 4.12 -13.04 5.67
CA ASN A 107 3.36 -14.24 5.27
C ASN A 107 1.88 -13.96 4.93
N HIS A 108 1.48 -12.70 4.67
CA HIS A 108 0.07 -12.33 4.50
C HIS A 108 -0.73 -13.16 3.48
N ASN A 109 -0.08 -13.70 2.44
CA ASN A 109 -0.74 -14.54 1.44
C ASN A 109 -0.95 -16.00 1.88
N LYS A 110 -0.37 -16.41 3.01
CA LYS A 110 -0.39 -17.78 3.52
C LYS A 110 -1.20 -17.93 4.81
N VAL A 111 -1.52 -16.82 5.46
CA VAL A 111 -2.30 -16.84 6.71
C VAL A 111 -3.78 -17.16 6.43
N SER A 112 -4.45 -17.67 7.46
CA SER A 112 -5.89 -17.96 7.43
C SER A 112 -6.73 -16.72 7.09
N ALA A 113 -7.93 -16.92 6.53
CA ALA A 113 -8.83 -15.80 6.18
C ALA A 113 -9.18 -14.90 7.39
N PRO A 114 -9.47 -15.44 8.60
CA PRO A 114 -9.69 -14.60 9.79
C PRO A 114 -8.47 -13.76 10.16
N CYS A 115 -7.26 -14.35 10.16
CA CYS A 115 -6.03 -13.62 10.44
C CYS A 115 -5.79 -12.53 9.38
N PHE A 116 -5.91 -12.87 8.11
CA PHE A 116 -5.77 -11.94 6.99
C PHE A 116 -6.69 -10.72 7.14
N ALA A 117 -7.98 -10.93 7.42
CA ALA A 117 -8.95 -9.85 7.57
C ALA A 117 -8.56 -8.86 8.69
N ARG A 118 -8.09 -9.37 9.83
CA ARG A 118 -7.64 -8.53 10.95
C ARG A 118 -6.29 -7.87 10.67
N LEU A 119 -5.37 -8.59 10.03
CA LEU A 119 -4.06 -8.07 9.62
C LEU A 119 -4.21 -6.93 8.62
N ARG A 120 -5.10 -7.05 7.63
CA ARG A 120 -5.40 -5.99 6.66
C ARG A 120 -5.93 -4.71 7.32
N LYS A 121 -6.76 -4.83 8.37
CA LYS A 121 -7.21 -3.67 9.16
C LYS A 121 -6.03 -2.97 9.85
N ARG A 122 -5.07 -3.73 10.39
CA ARG A 122 -3.82 -3.18 10.96
C ARG A 122 -2.95 -2.54 9.88
N GLU A 123 -2.71 -3.20 8.76
CA GLU A 123 -1.91 -2.64 7.66
C GLU A 123 -2.48 -1.33 7.14
N LYS A 124 -3.81 -1.23 7.01
CA LYS A 124 -4.49 0.01 6.65
C LYS A 124 -4.20 1.13 7.65
N LEU A 125 -4.24 0.82 8.94
CA LEU A 125 -3.91 1.78 10.00
C LEU A 125 -2.45 2.22 9.90
N ASP A 126 -1.52 1.28 9.71
CA ASP A 126 -0.08 1.55 9.65
C ASP A 126 0.30 2.47 8.48
N VAL A 127 -0.40 2.39 7.34
CA VAL A 127 -0.09 3.24 6.18
C VAL A 127 -0.82 4.58 6.16
N ILE A 128 -1.99 4.69 6.81
CA ILE A 128 -2.74 5.96 6.90
C ILE A 128 -2.31 6.78 8.12
N LEU A 129 -1.93 6.12 9.21
CA LEU A 129 -1.44 6.72 10.45
C LEU A 129 -0.04 6.17 10.78
N PRO A 130 0.99 6.48 9.96
CA PRO A 130 2.32 5.91 10.11
C PRO A 130 3.00 6.25 11.43
N GLU A 131 2.58 7.30 12.15
CA GLU A 131 3.07 7.56 13.50
C GLU A 131 2.74 6.43 14.51
N ASN A 132 1.73 5.60 14.20
CA ASN A 132 1.34 4.46 15.01
C ASN A 132 1.98 3.16 14.55
N ASP A 133 2.73 3.14 13.45
CA ASP A 133 3.48 1.98 12.99
C ASP A 133 4.81 1.88 13.74
N TYR A 134 4.84 1.09 14.81
CA TYR A 134 6.03 0.90 15.64
C TYR A 134 7.24 0.44 14.82
N SER A 135 7.07 -0.49 13.89
CA SER A 135 8.19 -1.06 13.12
C SER A 135 8.81 0.02 12.23
N LEU A 136 7.98 0.81 11.54
CA LEU A 136 8.44 1.94 10.72
C LEU A 136 9.11 3.02 11.59
N MET A 137 8.43 3.50 12.64
CA MET A 137 8.94 4.60 13.47
C MET A 137 10.23 4.23 14.19
N SER A 138 10.35 3.01 14.73
CA SER A 138 11.54 2.56 15.46
C SER A 138 12.71 2.24 14.53
N LYS A 139 12.49 1.48 13.45
CA LYS A 139 13.57 1.02 12.56
C LYS A 139 14.05 2.09 11.60
N CYS A 140 13.23 3.10 11.31
CA CYS A 140 13.57 4.25 10.47
C CYS A 140 13.93 5.51 11.24
N ALA A 141 13.98 5.48 12.58
CA ALA A 141 14.14 6.65 13.44
C ALA A 141 15.26 7.60 13.02
N ALA A 142 16.45 7.09 12.67
CA ALA A 142 17.59 7.91 12.27
C ALA A 142 17.33 8.72 10.98
N VAL A 143 16.65 8.12 10.00
CA VAL A 143 16.30 8.78 8.73
C VAL A 143 15.17 9.77 8.96
N ILE A 144 14.16 9.39 9.74
CA ILE A 144 13.03 10.25 10.10
C ILE A 144 13.54 11.51 10.80
N GLN A 145 14.40 11.35 11.80
CA GLN A 145 14.97 12.47 12.55
C GLN A 145 15.81 13.40 11.65
N LYS A 146 16.55 12.84 10.69
CA LYS A 146 17.47 13.62 9.85
C LYS A 146 16.76 14.34 8.71
N TYR A 147 15.77 13.73 8.07
CA TYR A 147 15.17 14.26 6.84
C TYR A 147 13.67 14.55 6.94
N CYS A 148 12.94 13.91 7.85
CA CYS A 148 11.48 13.96 7.91
C CYS A 148 10.95 14.64 9.19
N SER A 149 11.81 15.30 9.98
CA SER A 149 11.43 15.88 11.28
C SER A 149 10.39 17.00 11.19
N ASN A 150 10.36 17.72 10.06
CA ASN A 150 9.46 18.84 9.81
C ASN A 150 8.21 18.42 9.00
N GLU A 151 8.12 17.15 8.62
CA GLU A 151 7.05 16.64 7.79
C GLU A 151 5.78 16.40 8.63
N ASN A 152 4.61 16.50 8.01
CA ASN A 152 3.38 16.04 8.66
C ASN A 152 3.51 14.55 8.98
N LYS A 153 3.13 14.13 10.20
CA LYS A 153 3.18 12.73 10.63
C LYS A 153 2.55 11.78 9.61
N GLN A 154 1.46 12.19 8.96
CA GLN A 154 0.77 11.40 7.93
C GLN A 154 1.56 11.19 6.63
N ASN A 155 2.59 12.00 6.37
CA ASN A 155 3.38 11.99 5.15
C ASN A 155 4.78 11.37 5.31
N VAL A 156 5.11 10.81 6.49
CA VAL A 156 6.44 10.26 6.78
C VAL A 156 6.84 9.16 5.79
N ILE A 157 5.92 8.30 5.35
CA ILE A 157 6.19 7.27 4.33
C ILE A 157 6.64 7.91 3.01
N SER A 158 5.96 8.98 2.58
CA SER A 158 6.34 9.72 1.35
C SER A 158 7.72 10.35 1.50
N CYS A 159 8.02 11.00 2.64
CA CYS A 159 9.36 11.54 2.90
C CYS A 159 10.44 10.46 2.88
N LEU A 160 10.21 9.31 3.52
CA LEU A 160 11.13 8.18 3.52
C LEU A 160 11.37 7.62 2.11
N ARG A 161 10.32 7.55 1.29
CA ARG A 161 10.42 7.13 -0.12
C ARG A 161 11.32 8.06 -0.93
N HIS A 162 11.15 9.37 -0.82
CA HIS A 162 12.01 10.34 -1.51
C HIS A 162 13.48 10.24 -1.07
N ASN A 163 13.74 9.80 0.15
CA ASN A 163 15.07 9.65 0.73
C ASN A 163 15.57 8.19 0.75
N ILE A 164 14.96 7.29 -0.01
CA ILE A 164 15.27 5.84 0.04
C ILE A 164 16.69 5.50 -0.39
N ASN A 165 17.27 6.33 -1.27
CA ASN A 165 18.61 6.16 -1.82
C ASN A 165 19.70 6.88 -1.02
N GLN A 166 19.38 7.51 0.12
CA GLN A 166 20.37 8.16 0.97
C GLN A 166 21.21 7.11 1.71
N ASP A 167 22.53 7.33 1.84
CA ASP A 167 23.47 6.38 2.47
C ASP A 167 23.13 6.04 3.93
N VAL A 168 22.42 6.93 4.62
CA VAL A 168 21.99 6.73 6.01
C VAL A 168 20.77 5.82 6.15
N MET A 169 20.15 5.37 5.06
CA MET A 169 18.97 4.50 5.07
C MET A 169 19.33 3.06 5.48
N PRO A 170 18.96 2.58 6.69
CA PRO A 170 19.28 1.21 7.11
C PRO A 170 18.54 0.18 6.25
N ASN A 171 19.19 -0.95 5.95
CA ASN A 171 18.56 -2.03 5.15
C ASN A 171 17.23 -2.52 5.74
N VAL A 172 17.14 -2.58 7.07
CA VAL A 172 15.91 -2.97 7.78
C VAL A 172 14.80 -1.94 7.55
N CYS A 173 15.11 -0.64 7.69
CA CYS A 173 14.15 0.42 7.37
C CYS A 173 13.71 0.35 5.90
N ARG A 174 14.66 0.15 4.98
CA ARG A 174 14.37 0.03 3.55
C ARG A 174 13.38 -1.10 3.28
N ARG A 175 13.58 -2.28 3.89
CA ARG A 175 12.65 -3.42 3.77
C ARG A 175 11.25 -3.11 4.30
N ILE A 176 11.17 -2.47 5.47
CA ILE A 176 9.88 -2.06 6.08
C ILE A 176 9.17 -1.06 5.17
N LEU A 177 9.89 -0.04 4.70
CA LEU A 177 9.38 0.95 3.78
C LEU A 177 8.85 0.31 2.51
N TYR A 178 9.60 -0.60 1.87
CA TYR A 178 9.14 -1.35 0.70
C TYR A 178 7.83 -2.10 0.97
N HIS A 179 7.71 -2.75 2.13
CA HIS A 179 6.45 -3.40 2.51
C HIS A 179 5.30 -2.40 2.63
N ARG A 180 5.52 -1.21 3.20
CA ARG A 180 4.47 -0.17 3.29
C ARG A 180 4.08 0.39 1.93
N LEU A 181 5.04 0.58 1.04
CA LEU A 181 4.78 0.98 -0.35
C LEU A 181 4.00 -0.11 -1.10
N MET A 182 4.30 -1.39 -0.86
CA MET A 182 3.54 -2.50 -1.42
C MET A 182 2.09 -2.48 -0.93
N VAL A 183 1.87 -2.27 0.38
CA VAL A 183 0.54 -2.15 0.98
C VAL A 183 -0.24 -0.97 0.38
N LEU A 184 0.40 0.21 0.23
CA LEU A 184 -0.20 1.39 -0.43
C LEU A 184 -0.58 1.11 -1.90
N ASN A 185 0.24 0.35 -2.63
CA ASN A 185 -0.02 -0.01 -4.01
C ASN A 185 -0.93 -1.25 -4.18
N SER A 186 -1.30 -1.92 -3.08
CA SER A 186 -2.16 -3.11 -3.11
C SER A 186 -3.65 -2.79 -3.13
N ASP A 187 -4.04 -1.62 -2.62
CA ASP A 187 -5.44 -1.29 -2.42
C ASP A 187 -5.64 0.22 -2.47
N ALA A 188 -6.47 0.71 -3.41
CA ALA A 188 -6.78 2.13 -3.51
C ALA A 188 -7.33 2.71 -2.19
N ARG A 189 -8.00 1.90 -1.36
CA ARG A 189 -8.55 2.32 -0.05
C ARG A 189 -7.48 2.48 1.03
N PHE A 190 -6.24 2.11 0.75
CA PHE A 190 -5.11 2.21 1.67
C PHE A 190 -4.22 3.40 1.29
N ASN A 191 -4.26 3.82 0.04
CA ASN A 191 -3.59 5.02 -0.43
C ASN A 191 -4.49 6.26 -0.24
N LYS A 192 -4.17 7.04 0.80
CA LYS A 192 -4.89 8.29 1.13
C LYS A 192 -4.94 9.26 -0.05
N GLY A 193 -3.86 9.43 -0.79
CA GLY A 193 -3.79 10.35 -1.92
C GLY A 193 -4.77 9.94 -3.02
N LEU A 194 -4.87 8.64 -3.35
CA LEU A 194 -5.87 8.13 -4.28
C LEU A 194 -7.31 8.33 -3.76
N ILE A 195 -7.57 8.11 -2.47
CA ILE A 195 -8.90 8.35 -1.88
C ILE A 195 -9.29 9.82 -1.97
N GLU A 196 -8.36 10.74 -1.72
CA GLU A 196 -8.65 12.17 -1.73
C GLU A 196 -8.78 12.73 -3.15
N ASN A 197 -7.91 12.32 -4.06
CA ASN A 197 -7.71 12.98 -5.35
C ASN A 197 -8.32 12.24 -6.54
N CYS A 198 -8.66 10.95 -6.39
CA CYS A 198 -9.22 10.13 -7.47
C CYS A 198 -10.65 9.64 -7.22
N GLN A 199 -11.32 10.03 -6.13
CA GLN A 199 -12.63 9.46 -5.79
C GLN A 199 -13.69 9.65 -6.88
N HIS A 200 -13.71 10.81 -7.55
CA HIS A 200 -14.62 11.07 -8.66
C HIS A 200 -14.33 10.14 -9.85
N ASP A 201 -13.05 10.07 -10.25
CA ASP A 201 -12.60 9.23 -11.35
C ASP A 201 -12.83 7.73 -11.08
N ILE A 202 -12.63 7.27 -9.84
CA ILE A 202 -12.91 5.90 -9.43
C ILE A 202 -14.40 5.57 -9.66
N ASN A 203 -15.30 6.42 -9.16
CA ASN A 203 -16.74 6.21 -9.27
C ASN A 203 -17.25 6.33 -10.71
N LYS A 204 -16.60 7.15 -11.53
CA LYS A 204 -17.03 7.40 -12.92
C LYS A 204 -16.45 6.40 -13.91
N LEU A 205 -15.18 6.03 -13.76
CA LEU A 205 -14.41 5.30 -14.76
C LEU A 205 -14.10 3.85 -14.34
N CYS A 206 -14.11 3.55 -13.04
CA CYS A 206 -13.71 2.27 -12.47
C CYS A 206 -14.80 1.58 -11.65
N GLN A 207 -16.06 2.01 -11.79
CA GLN A 207 -17.20 1.48 -11.05
C GLN A 207 -17.36 -0.03 -11.19
N SER A 208 -17.03 -0.60 -12.37
CA SER A 208 -17.09 -2.05 -12.63
C SER A 208 -16.15 -2.86 -11.74
N GLU A 209 -15.09 -2.25 -11.23
CA GLU A 209 -14.10 -2.91 -10.37
C GLU A 209 -14.56 -2.96 -8.91
N ILE A 210 -15.51 -2.10 -8.55
CA ILE A 210 -16.20 -2.06 -7.25
C ILE A 210 -17.27 -3.15 -7.26
N VAL A 211 -16.84 -4.42 -7.25
CA VAL A 211 -17.76 -5.56 -7.10
C VAL A 211 -17.94 -5.83 -5.61
N ASP A 212 -19.15 -5.59 -5.10
CA ASP A 212 -19.54 -5.92 -3.73
C ASP A 212 -19.48 -7.44 -3.50
N GLN A 213 -18.63 -7.90 -2.60
CA GLN A 213 -18.88 -9.16 -1.88
C GLN A 213 -19.78 -8.88 -0.68
N HIS A 214 -20.97 -8.34 -0.92
CA HIS A 214 -22.05 -8.42 0.05
C HIS A 214 -22.82 -9.74 -0.15
N SER A 215 -22.13 -10.84 0.19
CA SER A 215 -22.80 -12.04 0.67
C SER A 215 -22.23 -12.57 1.99
N ASP A 216 -21.23 -11.92 2.62
CA ASP A 216 -20.67 -12.39 3.90
C ASP A 216 -20.39 -11.28 4.93
N ASP A 217 -20.99 -10.09 4.78
CA ASP A 217 -21.12 -9.13 5.90
C ASP A 217 -22.51 -9.27 6.54
N LYS A 218 -22.85 -10.49 6.96
CA LYS A 218 -23.54 -10.62 8.24
C LYS A 218 -22.44 -10.67 9.27
N ASP A 219 -22.10 -9.50 9.81
CA ASP A 219 -21.42 -9.42 11.09
C ASP A 219 -22.22 -10.30 12.06
N SER A 220 -21.69 -11.47 12.34
CA SER A 220 -22.02 -12.27 13.50
C SER A 220 -21.54 -11.48 14.73
N ASP A 221 -22.32 -10.49 15.12
CA ASP A 221 -22.56 -10.21 16.53
C ASP A 221 -23.33 -11.42 17.09
N GLU A 222 -22.66 -12.57 17.21
CA GLU A 222 -23.12 -13.68 18.03
C GLU A 222 -22.38 -13.59 19.36
N ASP A 223 -23.20 -13.47 20.40
CA ASP A 223 -22.84 -13.39 21.80
C ASP A 223 -21.75 -14.40 22.18
N ASP A 224 -20.63 -13.91 22.72
CA ASP A 224 -19.73 -14.70 23.56
C ASP A 224 -20.50 -15.05 24.84
N GLY A 225 -21.30 -16.11 24.78
CA GLY A 225 -21.78 -16.83 25.94
C GLY A 225 -20.63 -17.67 26.50
N ASP A 226 -20.17 -17.29 27.70
CA ASP A 226 -19.33 -18.13 28.55
C ASP A 226 -19.91 -19.55 28.64
N ASN A 227 -19.10 -20.55 28.28
CA ASN A 227 -19.20 -21.88 28.86
C ASN A 227 -17.80 -22.46 28.99
N ASP A 228 -17.40 -22.55 30.25
CA ASP A 228 -16.26 -23.32 30.74
C ASP A 228 -16.33 -24.80 30.36
N ASP A 229 -15.14 -25.40 30.27
CA ASP A 229 -14.82 -26.82 30.46
C ASP A 229 -15.34 -27.87 29.45
N LYS A 230 -14.42 -28.39 28.63
CA LYS A 230 -13.75 -29.68 28.93
C LYS A 230 -12.68 -30.06 27.90
N ASP A 231 -11.51 -30.38 28.43
CA ASP A 231 -10.49 -31.23 27.81
C ASP A 231 -11.10 -32.43 27.08
N THR A 232 -10.75 -32.62 25.81
CA THR A 232 -10.45 -33.96 25.29
C THR A 232 -9.37 -33.89 24.22
N ASP A 233 -8.25 -34.48 24.60
CA ASP A 233 -7.08 -34.81 23.83
C ASP A 233 -7.45 -35.76 22.67
N LYS A 234 -7.17 -35.35 21.42
CA LYS A 234 -7.05 -36.27 20.27
C LYS A 234 -5.93 -35.80 19.36
N ASN A 235 -4.81 -36.51 19.48
CA ASN A 235 -3.77 -36.65 18.47
C ASN A 235 -4.36 -36.96 17.10
N ASP A 236 -3.95 -36.24 16.07
CA ASP A 236 -3.84 -36.77 14.70
C ASP A 236 -2.66 -36.08 13.96
N ASP A 237 -1.95 -36.94 13.26
CA ASP A 237 -0.61 -36.95 12.68
C ASP A 237 -0.21 -35.75 11.76
N PRO A 238 1.03 -35.21 11.84
CA PRO A 238 1.53 -34.15 10.97
C PRO A 238 2.28 -34.71 9.76
N ASN A 239 1.59 -35.21 8.73
CA ASN A 239 2.24 -35.39 7.41
C ASN A 239 1.29 -35.51 6.22
N THR A 240 0.88 -34.37 5.65
CA THR A 240 0.56 -34.28 4.22
C THR A 240 1.14 -32.99 3.66
N ASN A 241 2.33 -33.10 3.07
CA ASN A 241 2.80 -32.17 2.05
C ASN A 241 1.89 -32.31 0.82
N THR A 242 0.85 -31.50 0.77
CA THR A 242 0.23 -31.11 -0.49
C THR A 242 0.66 -29.67 -0.75
N ASP A 243 1.56 -29.51 -1.71
CA ASP A 243 1.74 -28.27 -2.46
C ASP A 243 0.42 -27.98 -3.19
N ASP A 244 -0.57 -27.53 -2.43
CA ASP A 244 -1.83 -27.04 -2.96
C ASP A 244 -1.64 -25.54 -3.15
N ASP A 245 -1.16 -25.18 -4.34
CA ASP A 245 -1.28 -23.84 -4.96
C ASP A 245 -2.78 -23.57 -5.23
N GLY A 246 -3.59 -23.71 -4.18
CA GLY A 246 -5.03 -23.53 -4.19
C GLY A 246 -5.32 -22.05 -4.33
N ASP A 247 -5.51 -21.64 -5.59
CA ASP A 247 -6.08 -20.39 -6.07
C ASP A 247 -6.71 -19.54 -4.95
N VAL A 248 -5.89 -18.65 -4.39
CA VAL A 248 -6.33 -17.53 -3.55
C VAL A 248 -7.06 -16.58 -4.48
N LYS A 249 -8.33 -16.91 -4.80
CA LYS A 249 -9.22 -16.07 -5.61
C LYS A 249 -9.20 -14.65 -5.05
N ASP A 250 -8.69 -13.73 -5.86
CA ASP A 250 -8.47 -12.29 -5.63
C ASP A 250 -9.24 -11.70 -4.43
N ARG A 251 -8.61 -11.78 -3.25
CA ARG A 251 -8.99 -11.02 -2.04
C ARG A 251 -8.53 -9.55 -2.11
N GLU A 252 -7.99 -9.13 -3.26
CA GLU A 252 -7.41 -7.82 -3.54
C GLU A 252 -8.36 -6.95 -4.37
N MET A 253 -9.57 -6.69 -3.85
CA MET A 253 -10.53 -5.79 -4.51
C MET A 253 -9.92 -4.42 -4.87
N GLY A 254 -9.06 -3.89 -3.99
CA GLY A 254 -8.44 -2.58 -4.21
C GLY A 254 -7.30 -2.54 -5.23
N GLY A 255 -6.66 -3.67 -5.53
CA GLY A 255 -5.65 -3.77 -6.57
C GLY A 255 -6.25 -3.62 -7.97
N ARG A 256 -7.56 -3.89 -8.11
CA ARG A 256 -8.31 -3.67 -9.36
C ARG A 256 -8.58 -2.20 -9.63
N ILE A 257 -8.90 -1.41 -8.61
CA ILE A 257 -9.13 0.02 -8.76
C ILE A 257 -7.83 0.73 -9.20
N ILE A 258 -6.71 0.46 -8.53
CA ILE A 258 -5.40 1.03 -8.91
C ILE A 258 -5.07 0.66 -10.35
N GLN A 259 -5.28 -0.60 -10.73
CA GLN A 259 -5.06 -1.04 -12.11
C GLN A 259 -5.95 -0.29 -13.10
N CYS A 260 -7.24 -0.15 -12.82
CA CYS A 260 -8.15 0.55 -13.70
C CYS A 260 -7.72 2.01 -13.91
N LEU A 261 -7.39 2.73 -12.82
CA LEU A 261 -6.89 4.10 -12.91
C LEU A 261 -5.60 4.20 -13.73
N ARG A 262 -4.66 3.26 -13.54
CA ARG A 262 -3.43 3.20 -14.32
C ARG A 262 -3.66 2.91 -15.80
N SER A 263 -4.61 2.04 -16.14
CA SER A 263 -5.05 1.83 -17.52
C SER A 263 -5.68 3.09 -18.12
N LYS A 264 -6.53 3.81 -17.38
CA LYS A 264 -7.09 5.10 -17.83
C LYS A 264 -6.01 6.16 -18.04
N TYR A 265 -5.02 6.20 -17.15
CA TYR A 265 -3.86 7.08 -17.27
C TYR A 265 -3.04 6.76 -18.53
N ALA A 266 -2.83 5.49 -18.83
CA ALA A 266 -2.05 5.04 -19.98
C ALA A 266 -2.79 5.25 -21.32
N ASP A 267 -4.07 4.91 -21.38
CA ASP A 267 -4.82 4.82 -22.64
C ASP A 267 -5.68 6.07 -22.91
N THR A 268 -6.26 6.68 -21.88
CA THR A 268 -7.19 7.82 -22.01
C THR A 268 -6.95 8.90 -20.94
N PRO A 269 -5.73 9.47 -20.82
CA PRO A 269 -5.35 10.37 -19.73
C PRO A 269 -6.22 11.63 -19.64
N ASP A 270 -6.75 12.13 -20.75
CA ASP A 270 -7.64 13.30 -20.78
C ASP A 270 -9.01 13.07 -20.11
N THR A 271 -9.34 11.82 -19.75
CA THR A 271 -10.58 11.49 -19.04
C THR A 271 -10.48 11.63 -17.52
N LEU A 272 -9.26 11.73 -16.99
CA LEU A 272 -8.96 11.84 -15.57
C LEU A 272 -8.87 13.30 -15.12
N GLU A 273 -9.23 13.56 -13.87
CA GLU A 273 -9.01 14.87 -13.25
C GLU A 273 -7.52 15.13 -13.02
N SER A 274 -7.08 16.39 -13.15
CA SER A 274 -5.67 16.76 -12.98
C SER A 274 -5.11 16.41 -11.59
N ALA A 275 -5.94 16.49 -10.55
CA ALA A 275 -5.59 16.05 -9.21
C ALA A 275 -5.31 14.53 -9.17
N CYS A 276 -6.15 13.72 -9.81
CA CYS A 276 -5.94 12.29 -9.90
C CYS A 276 -4.73 11.93 -10.76
N VAL A 277 -4.50 12.63 -11.88
CA VAL A 277 -3.29 12.47 -12.72
C VAL A 277 -2.03 12.69 -11.89
N SER A 278 -1.97 13.76 -11.09
CA SER A 278 -0.83 14.04 -10.22
C SER A 278 -0.58 12.92 -9.21
N GLU A 279 -1.64 12.36 -8.63
CA GLU A 279 -1.54 11.24 -7.69
C GLU A 279 -1.09 9.94 -8.39
N LEU A 280 -1.58 9.67 -9.59
CA LEU A 280 -1.18 8.48 -10.34
C LEU A 280 0.28 8.53 -10.77
N ILE A 281 0.84 9.72 -11.05
CA ILE A 281 2.28 9.88 -11.26
C ILE A 281 3.05 9.41 -10.03
N ASP A 282 2.61 9.79 -8.84
CA ASP A 282 3.23 9.40 -7.57
C ASP A 282 3.18 7.86 -7.34
N VAL A 283 2.03 7.25 -7.60
CA VAL A 283 1.81 5.80 -7.53
C VAL A 283 2.67 5.05 -8.54
N ILE A 284 2.72 5.51 -9.79
CA ILE A 284 3.51 4.88 -10.85
C ILE A 284 5.00 5.05 -10.56
N GLN A 285 5.46 6.24 -10.15
CA GLN A 285 6.84 6.47 -9.75
C GLN A 285 7.26 5.59 -8.57
N THR A 286 6.39 5.42 -7.58
CA THR A 286 6.60 4.48 -6.47
C THR A 286 6.76 3.05 -6.98
N SER A 287 5.93 2.64 -7.94
CA SER A 287 5.95 1.29 -8.51
C SER A 287 7.26 0.94 -9.24
N LYS A 288 8.05 1.94 -9.62
CA LYS A 288 9.36 1.75 -10.29
C LYS A 288 10.53 1.54 -9.35
N LEU A 289 10.34 1.71 -8.03
CA LEU A 289 11.42 1.49 -7.07
C LEU A 289 11.79 0.01 -6.97
N ASP A 290 10.83 -0.88 -7.24
CA ASP A 290 10.98 -2.32 -7.34
C ASP A 290 9.76 -2.84 -8.13
N VAL A 291 9.98 -3.69 -9.14
CA VAL A 291 8.89 -4.25 -9.96
C VAL A 291 7.81 -4.95 -9.13
N LYS A 292 8.13 -5.43 -7.91
CA LYS A 292 7.19 -6.01 -6.96
C LYS A 292 6.13 -5.04 -6.44
N LEU A 293 6.42 -3.74 -6.47
CA LEU A 293 5.47 -2.70 -6.08
C LEU A 293 4.38 -2.49 -7.15
N ASP A 294 4.61 -2.98 -8.37
CA ASP A 294 3.60 -3.16 -9.39
C ASP A 294 3.05 -4.58 -9.33
N ILE A 295 2.13 -4.81 -8.39
CA ILE A 295 1.69 -6.17 -8.01
C ILE A 295 1.19 -6.98 -9.22
N ARG A 296 0.43 -6.36 -10.14
CA ARG A 296 -0.07 -7.04 -11.33
C ARG A 296 1.03 -7.36 -12.35
N LEU A 297 1.96 -6.42 -12.59
CA LEU A 297 3.11 -6.67 -13.45
C LEU A 297 3.98 -7.78 -12.87
N TYR A 298 4.28 -7.75 -11.57
CA TYR A 298 5.08 -8.78 -10.92
C TYR A 298 4.40 -10.15 -10.97
N LYS A 299 3.11 -10.23 -10.67
CA LYS A 299 2.33 -11.49 -10.69
C LYS A 299 2.32 -12.10 -12.09
N SER A 300 1.99 -11.31 -13.12
CA SER A 300 1.93 -11.78 -14.51
C SER A 300 3.30 -12.10 -15.11
N CYS A 301 4.34 -11.31 -14.80
CA CYS A 301 5.67 -11.48 -15.36
C CYS A 301 6.63 -12.30 -14.49
N ARG A 302 6.16 -12.95 -13.42
CA ARG A 302 7.01 -13.64 -12.41
C ARG A 302 8.03 -14.59 -13.05
N LYS A 303 7.61 -15.42 -14.00
CA LYS A 303 8.49 -16.39 -14.70
C LYS A 303 9.61 -15.69 -15.49
N SER A 304 9.27 -14.66 -16.26
CA SER A 304 10.24 -13.88 -17.03
C SER A 304 11.23 -13.15 -16.10
N LEU A 305 10.73 -12.60 -15.00
CA LEU A 305 11.54 -11.91 -14.01
C LEU A 305 12.57 -12.83 -13.34
N THR A 306 12.17 -14.05 -12.95
CA THR A 306 13.08 -15.00 -12.29
C THR A 306 14.06 -15.66 -13.26
N ASN A 307 13.65 -15.92 -14.51
CA ASN A 307 14.42 -16.74 -15.43
C ASN A 307 15.28 -15.92 -16.39
N ALA A 308 14.88 -14.69 -16.72
CA ALA A 308 15.54 -13.89 -17.76
C ALA A 308 16.08 -12.53 -17.25
N CYS A 309 15.53 -11.96 -16.18
CA CYS A 309 15.83 -10.59 -15.74
C CYS A 309 16.67 -10.51 -14.45
N THR A 310 17.74 -11.29 -14.32
CA THR A 310 18.52 -11.43 -13.07
C THR A 310 19.77 -10.54 -12.97
N GLY A 311 20.13 -9.79 -14.02
CA GLY A 311 21.38 -9.02 -14.09
C GLY A 311 21.26 -7.58 -14.57
N MET A 312 20.04 -7.06 -14.68
CA MET A 312 19.77 -5.69 -15.09
C MET A 312 18.48 -5.19 -14.44
N ASP A 313 18.16 -3.91 -14.65
CA ASP A 313 16.88 -3.35 -14.23
C ASP A 313 15.72 -4.19 -14.78
N GLN A 314 14.85 -4.65 -13.89
CA GLN A 314 13.82 -5.63 -14.22
C GLN A 314 12.74 -5.06 -15.15
N GLU A 315 12.41 -3.79 -15.01
CA GLU A 315 11.43 -3.12 -15.88
C GLU A 315 12.00 -2.97 -17.29
N ASP A 316 13.24 -2.50 -17.42
CA ASP A 316 13.91 -2.36 -18.71
C ASP A 316 14.13 -3.72 -19.38
N CYS A 317 14.45 -4.76 -18.61
CA CYS A 317 14.52 -6.13 -19.12
C CYS A 317 13.19 -6.60 -19.73
N LEU A 318 12.07 -6.39 -19.03
CA LEU A 318 10.75 -6.76 -19.53
C LEU A 318 10.40 -6.02 -20.83
N LYS A 319 10.72 -4.72 -20.92
CA LYS A 319 10.54 -3.93 -22.15
C LYS A 319 11.37 -4.49 -23.31
N LEU A 320 12.63 -4.89 -23.06
CA LEU A 320 13.47 -5.52 -24.09
C LEU A 320 12.94 -6.89 -24.54
N LEU A 321 12.47 -7.73 -23.61
CA LEU A 321 11.85 -9.01 -23.96
C LEU A 321 10.58 -8.80 -24.80
N TYR A 322 9.78 -7.79 -24.48
CA TYR A 322 8.60 -7.42 -25.26
C TYR A 322 8.97 -6.99 -26.69
N GLN A 323 9.90 -6.03 -26.84
CA GLN A 323 10.33 -5.53 -28.16
C GLN A 323 10.89 -6.63 -29.05
N ASN A 324 11.59 -7.61 -28.47
CA ASN A 324 12.19 -8.72 -29.21
C ASN A 324 11.22 -9.89 -29.44
N GLY A 325 9.95 -9.78 -29.04
CA GLY A 325 8.96 -10.85 -29.18
C GLY A 325 9.25 -12.09 -28.33
N LYS A 326 10.06 -11.96 -27.26
CA LYS A 326 10.50 -13.06 -26.39
C LYS A 326 9.62 -13.26 -25.14
N LEU A 327 8.70 -12.34 -24.87
CA LEU A 327 7.66 -12.61 -23.88
C LEU A 327 6.66 -13.59 -24.50
N GLU A 328 6.30 -14.64 -23.77
CA GLU A 328 5.30 -15.62 -24.21
C GLU A 328 3.94 -15.33 -23.58
N ASP A 329 3.94 -15.13 -22.26
CA ASP A 329 2.75 -14.91 -21.42
C ASP A 329 1.94 -13.68 -21.85
N GLY A 330 0.66 -13.90 -22.14
CA GLY A 330 -0.25 -12.88 -22.65
C GLY A 330 -0.53 -11.76 -21.64
N ASP A 331 -0.75 -12.12 -20.38
CA ASP A 331 -1.04 -11.14 -19.32
C ASP A 331 0.20 -10.30 -19.04
N CYS A 332 1.39 -10.91 -19.01
CA CYS A 332 2.66 -10.19 -18.88
C CYS A 332 2.86 -9.22 -20.04
N LYS A 333 2.57 -9.62 -21.28
CA LYS A 333 2.63 -8.71 -22.44
C LYS A 333 1.72 -7.50 -22.26
N GLU A 334 0.48 -7.70 -21.80
CA GLU A 334 -0.45 -6.60 -21.57
C GLU A 334 0.01 -5.67 -20.46
N GLN A 335 0.58 -6.20 -19.36
CA GLN A 335 1.15 -5.34 -18.31
C GLN A 335 2.40 -4.59 -18.79
N VAL A 336 3.22 -5.20 -19.65
CA VAL A 336 4.37 -4.51 -20.25
C VAL A 336 3.93 -3.42 -21.24
N LYS A 337 2.89 -3.67 -22.05
CA LYS A 337 2.27 -2.63 -22.88
C LYS A 337 1.77 -1.46 -22.05
N ARG A 338 1.07 -1.73 -20.94
CA ARG A 338 0.58 -0.71 -20.01
C ARG A 338 1.71 0.19 -19.52
N ILE A 339 2.81 -0.36 -18.98
CA ILE A 339 3.93 0.48 -18.49
C ILE A 339 4.63 1.28 -19.61
N ILE A 340 4.65 0.76 -20.84
CA ILE A 340 5.18 1.49 -22.00
C ILE A 340 4.28 2.69 -22.33
N ARG A 341 2.96 2.48 -22.31
CA ARG A 341 1.95 3.53 -22.54
C ARG A 341 1.90 4.55 -21.40
N GLU A 342 2.05 4.13 -20.15
CA GLU A 342 2.22 5.04 -19.01
C GLU A 342 3.37 6.01 -19.24
N GLY A 343 4.55 5.51 -19.65
CA GLY A 343 5.71 6.34 -19.99
C GLY A 343 5.51 7.24 -21.23
N GLN A 344 4.56 6.93 -22.10
CA GLN A 344 4.14 7.79 -23.21
C GLN A 344 3.12 8.85 -22.77
N ALA A 345 2.30 8.54 -21.77
CA ALA A 345 1.33 9.44 -21.19
C ALA A 345 1.99 10.52 -20.32
N ASP A 346 3.16 10.25 -19.74
CA ASP A 346 3.93 11.28 -19.03
C ASP A 346 5.42 10.95 -18.95
N ILE A 347 6.25 11.95 -19.27
CA ILE A 347 7.70 11.83 -19.19
C ILE A 347 8.20 11.54 -17.76
N HIS A 348 7.52 12.07 -16.75
CA HIS A 348 7.88 11.89 -15.34
C HIS A 348 7.71 10.46 -14.86
N VAL A 349 6.89 9.67 -15.57
CA VAL A 349 6.72 8.23 -15.33
C VAL A 349 7.49 7.38 -16.34
N ASP A 350 8.55 7.89 -16.95
CA ASP A 350 9.66 7.10 -17.53
C ASP A 350 10.99 7.48 -16.87
N ARG A 351 11.68 6.52 -16.22
CA ARG A 351 12.89 6.84 -15.42
C ARG A 351 14.01 7.38 -16.31
N ALA A 352 14.22 6.78 -17.48
CA ALA A 352 15.29 7.15 -18.38
C ALA A 352 15.03 8.52 -19.01
N LEU A 353 13.79 8.77 -19.47
CA LEU A 353 13.41 10.08 -20.02
C LEU A 353 13.40 11.17 -18.95
N SER A 354 12.78 10.92 -17.80
CA SER A 354 12.72 11.90 -16.71
C SER A 354 14.12 12.34 -16.27
N PHE A 355 15.10 11.43 -16.26
CA PHE A 355 16.49 11.78 -15.94
C PHE A 355 17.17 12.51 -17.11
N ALA A 356 17.11 11.97 -18.32
CA ALA A 356 17.83 12.50 -19.48
C ALA A 356 17.30 13.86 -19.96
N CYS A 357 16.00 14.12 -19.79
CA CYS A 357 15.32 15.30 -20.31
C CYS A 357 14.94 16.32 -19.24
N GLN A 358 15.30 16.11 -17.96
CA GLN A 358 14.88 17.00 -16.86
C GLN A 358 15.17 18.48 -17.12
N ALA A 359 16.41 18.78 -17.53
CA ALA A 359 16.84 20.15 -17.81
C ALA A 359 16.12 20.74 -19.04
N ASP A 360 15.85 19.92 -20.06
CA ASP A 360 15.15 20.34 -21.27
C ASP A 360 13.66 20.62 -20.99
N VAL A 361 13.00 19.80 -20.16
CA VAL A 361 11.62 20.06 -19.71
C VAL A 361 11.56 21.40 -18.97
N LEU A 362 12.45 21.63 -18.00
CA LEU A 362 12.48 22.88 -17.24
C LEU A 362 12.77 24.10 -18.11
N LYS A 363 13.57 23.94 -19.17
CA LYS A 363 13.95 25.05 -20.05
C LYS A 363 12.88 25.38 -21.10
N TYR A 364 12.24 24.36 -21.67
CA TYR A 364 11.40 24.52 -22.86
C TYR A 364 9.92 24.23 -22.63
N CYS A 365 9.60 23.37 -21.66
CA CYS A 365 8.26 22.81 -21.48
C CYS A 365 7.72 22.98 -20.04
N ASN A 366 8.30 23.89 -19.25
CA ASN A 366 7.97 24.05 -17.83
C ASN A 366 6.49 24.45 -17.60
N ASP A 367 5.95 25.29 -18.48
CA ASP A 367 4.57 25.78 -18.37
C ASP A 367 3.55 24.83 -19.03
N ILE A 368 4.03 23.72 -19.59
CA ILE A 368 3.17 22.71 -20.20
C ILE A 368 2.67 21.77 -19.09
N PRO A 369 1.34 21.57 -18.98
CA PRO A 369 0.78 20.65 -17.99
C PRO A 369 1.35 19.24 -18.11
N ILE A 370 1.56 18.59 -16.97
CA ILE A 370 1.92 17.18 -16.88
C ILE A 370 0.74 16.29 -17.34
N GLY A 371 1.04 15.03 -17.66
CA GLY A 371 0.08 14.07 -18.22
C GLY A 371 -0.24 14.27 -19.71
N SER A 372 -1.04 13.34 -20.24
CA SER A 372 -1.51 13.29 -21.64
C SER A 372 -0.42 13.45 -22.71
N GLY A 373 0.83 13.12 -22.40
CA GLY A 373 1.98 13.22 -23.30
C GLY A 373 2.35 14.65 -23.70
N LYS A 374 1.78 15.68 -23.07
CA LYS A 374 1.92 17.08 -23.51
C LYS A 374 3.36 17.57 -23.48
N GLN A 375 4.08 17.29 -22.39
CA GLN A 375 5.49 17.64 -22.28
C GLN A 375 6.37 16.84 -23.26
N LEU A 376 6.02 15.58 -23.55
CA LEU A 376 6.71 14.80 -24.58
C LEU A 376 6.51 15.40 -25.97
N GLN A 377 5.28 15.78 -26.32
CA GLN A 377 4.99 16.46 -27.59
C GLN A 377 5.75 17.78 -27.71
N CYS A 378 5.83 18.57 -26.63
CA CYS A 378 6.64 19.78 -26.57
C CYS A 378 8.12 19.48 -26.87
N LEU A 379 8.75 18.53 -26.17
CA LEU A 379 10.15 18.17 -26.43
C LEU A 379 10.38 17.65 -27.86
N LEU A 380 9.45 16.85 -28.39
CA LEU A 380 9.53 16.35 -29.76
C LEU A 380 9.51 17.49 -30.79
N SER A 381 8.77 18.56 -30.53
CA SER A 381 8.73 19.76 -31.37
C SER A 381 10.00 20.62 -31.31
N MET A 382 10.75 20.56 -30.20
CA MET A 382 12.03 21.25 -30.06
C MET A 382 13.12 20.65 -30.97
N GLY A 383 12.96 19.38 -31.36
CA GLY A 383 13.88 18.68 -32.26
C GLY A 383 15.32 18.71 -31.74
N LYS A 384 16.28 19.16 -32.55
CA LYS A 384 17.70 19.22 -32.19
C LYS A 384 18.05 20.27 -31.11
N SER A 385 17.08 21.03 -30.62
CA SER A 385 17.32 22.07 -29.61
C SER A 385 17.49 21.52 -28.20
N VAL A 386 17.01 20.29 -27.94
CA VAL A 386 17.21 19.60 -26.66
C VAL A 386 18.62 19.05 -26.54
N THR A 387 19.04 18.67 -25.34
CA THR A 387 20.35 18.03 -25.13
C THR A 387 20.48 16.74 -25.93
N SER A 388 21.72 16.39 -26.32
CA SER A 388 22.00 15.14 -27.04
C SER A 388 21.60 13.89 -26.24
N GLN A 389 21.71 13.97 -24.92
CA GLN A 389 21.28 12.90 -24.01
C GLN A 389 19.76 12.70 -24.06
N CYS A 390 18.98 13.79 -23.93
CA CYS A 390 17.52 13.73 -24.06
C CYS A 390 17.10 13.23 -25.45
N GLN A 391 17.70 13.77 -26.52
CA GLN A 391 17.41 13.38 -27.90
C GLN A 391 17.61 11.88 -28.13
N THR A 392 18.72 11.31 -27.66
CA THR A 392 19.04 9.87 -27.81
C THR A 392 17.99 8.98 -27.13
N VAL A 393 17.53 9.36 -25.93
CA VAL A 393 16.53 8.58 -25.19
C VAL A 393 15.14 8.74 -25.82
N LEU A 394 14.77 9.95 -26.26
CA LEU A 394 13.51 10.21 -26.97
C LEU A 394 13.37 9.38 -28.24
N GLU A 395 14.44 9.25 -29.03
CA GLU A 395 14.44 8.43 -30.25
C GLU A 395 14.21 6.94 -29.93
N LYS A 396 14.96 6.39 -28.98
CA LYS A 396 14.78 4.99 -28.53
C LYS A 396 13.36 4.73 -27.99
N ARG A 397 12.80 5.68 -27.23
CA ARG A 397 11.44 5.54 -26.67
C ARG A 397 10.37 5.67 -27.74
N ARG A 398 10.58 6.47 -28.79
CA ARG A 398 9.67 6.56 -29.93
C ARG A 398 9.48 5.22 -30.63
N GLU A 399 10.57 4.49 -30.87
CA GLU A 399 10.52 3.13 -31.44
C GLU A 399 9.77 2.16 -30.52
N LEU A 400 10.01 2.24 -29.20
CA LEU A 400 9.29 1.44 -28.21
C LEU A 400 7.78 1.74 -28.21
N TRP A 401 7.36 3.00 -28.25
CA TRP A 401 5.95 3.37 -28.28
C TRP A 401 5.23 2.90 -29.55
N GLN A 402 5.92 2.91 -30.69
CA GLN A 402 5.38 2.36 -31.94
C GLN A 402 5.09 0.85 -31.82
N SER A 403 5.88 0.11 -31.05
CA SER A 403 5.66 -1.34 -30.85
C SER A 403 4.42 -1.70 -30.03
N VAL A 404 3.77 -0.73 -29.38
CA VAL A 404 2.54 -0.92 -28.59
C VAL A 404 1.33 -0.16 -29.14
N SER A 405 1.53 0.56 -30.26
CA SER A 405 0.51 1.32 -30.96
C SER A 405 -0.15 0.41 -32.01
N PHE A 406 -1.28 -0.19 -31.66
CA PHE A 406 -2.14 -0.97 -32.57
C PHE A 406 -3.60 -0.63 -32.32
#